data_AF-A0A5C8SR65-F1
#
_entry.id   AF-A0A5C8SR65-F1
#
_cell.length_a   1.000
_cell.length_b   1.000
_cell.length_c   1.000
_cell.angle_alpha   90.00
_cell.angle_beta   90.00
_cell.angle_gamma   90.00
#
_symmetry.space_group_name_H-M   'P 1'
#
loop_
_entity.id
_entity.type
_entity.pdbx_description
1 polymer ?
#
loop_
_entity_poly.entity_id
_entity_poly.type
_entity_poly.pdbx_seq_one_letter_code
_entity_poly.pdbx_strand_id
1 'polypeptide(L)'
;MDPMSQQPSVLLAEPDAVVAMDLSEALETAAYRVLGPCATTADAVQILEREQPTLAVLDVQLRDGPCIPLSRELRQREIPFLVHTGIHRDEVAATSFRNAPWLIKPALPWDVVTLLDELALSSAAPVGAEAPTPLRLSKAATGWNNPLVRKLKGFAPLSEADMAVLERISAPSRIVPSQTDLVREGDAPEGVFLILEGIACRHKVRATGARQITAYLVPGDFCDLDVALLDKMDHAITTLSACRVVRIAPETVTEVMEHHPQIARAFRVSTLVDEATLREWLVNVGSRSALERLAHLLCELRVRLQVVGLVENNSFDLPLTQEVLADTTGLSNVHLNRTLQELRRRGLIELRYRRLTILDLPCLKALAEFKANYLHLGERVAA
;
A
#
# COMPACT_ATOMS: atom_id res chain seq x y z
N MET A 1 -31.52 -21.78 -18.13
CA MET A 1 -30.76 -22.68 -17.23
C MET A 1 -30.03 -21.77 -16.27
N ASP A 2 -30.31 -21.98 -14.99
CA ASP A 2 -30.15 -21.03 -13.90
C ASP A 2 -28.67 -20.90 -13.48
N PRO A 3 -28.04 -19.71 -13.49
CA PRO A 3 -26.72 -19.55 -12.93
C PRO A 3 -26.85 -19.09 -11.48
N MET A 4 -27.40 -19.96 -10.62
CA MET A 4 -27.00 -19.94 -9.21
C MET A 4 -25.50 -20.20 -9.19
N SER A 5 -24.70 -19.14 -9.21
CA SER A 5 -23.24 -19.21 -9.12
C SER A 5 -22.90 -20.09 -7.92
N GLN A 6 -22.28 -21.25 -8.17
CA GLN A 6 -21.87 -22.16 -7.11
C GLN A 6 -21.03 -21.37 -6.11
N GLN A 7 -21.42 -21.44 -4.84
CA GLN A 7 -20.69 -20.82 -3.74
C GLN A 7 -19.24 -21.32 -3.76
N PRO A 8 -18.23 -20.43 -3.78
CA PRO A 8 -16.84 -20.83 -3.84
C PRO A 8 -16.50 -21.71 -2.63
N SER A 9 -15.78 -22.79 -2.85
CA SER A 9 -15.44 -23.76 -1.80
C SER A 9 -13.94 -23.75 -1.47
N VAL A 10 -13.63 -23.89 -0.19
CA VAL A 10 -12.27 -23.82 0.36
C VAL A 10 -11.97 -25.11 1.12
N LEU A 11 -10.95 -25.84 0.68
CA LEU A 11 -10.40 -26.95 1.44
C LEU A 11 -9.55 -26.41 2.61
N LEU A 12 -9.90 -26.74 3.85
CA LEU A 12 -9.17 -26.30 5.04
C LEU A 12 -8.39 -27.48 5.65
N ALA A 13 -7.06 -27.42 5.60
CA ALA A 13 -6.16 -28.41 6.22
C ALA A 13 -5.40 -27.78 7.39
N GLU A 14 -5.85 -28.07 8.61
CA GLU A 14 -5.37 -27.46 9.86
C GLU A 14 -5.46 -28.51 10.99
N PRO A 15 -4.34 -28.88 11.65
CA PRO A 15 -4.33 -29.93 12.67
C PRO A 15 -4.84 -29.46 14.04
N ASP A 16 -4.81 -28.14 14.29
CA ASP A 16 -5.27 -27.51 15.53
C ASP A 16 -6.79 -27.24 15.44
N ALA A 17 -7.55 -27.88 16.32
CA ALA A 17 -9.01 -27.80 16.27
C ALA A 17 -9.57 -26.40 16.58
N VAL A 18 -8.88 -25.60 17.40
CA VAL A 18 -9.32 -24.25 17.76
C VAL A 18 -9.08 -23.32 16.57
N VAL A 19 -7.88 -23.36 16.00
CA VAL A 19 -7.56 -22.59 14.79
C VAL A 19 -8.48 -22.98 13.63
N ALA A 20 -8.73 -24.28 13.45
CA ALA A 20 -9.61 -24.78 12.41
C ALA A 20 -11.06 -24.27 12.57
N MET A 21 -11.57 -24.21 13.81
CA MET A 21 -12.90 -23.71 14.11
C MET A 21 -13.02 -22.22 13.79
N ASP A 22 -12.07 -21.41 14.26
CA ASP A 22 -12.05 -19.95 14.03
C ASP A 22 -11.93 -19.63 12.52
N LEU A 23 -11.12 -20.39 11.78
CA LEU A 23 -10.99 -20.26 10.33
C LEU A 23 -12.27 -20.66 9.60
N SER A 24 -12.92 -21.73 10.04
CA SER A 24 -14.17 -22.20 9.42
C SER A 24 -15.28 -21.15 9.58
N GLU A 25 -15.48 -20.64 10.79
CA GLU A 25 -16.49 -19.60 11.07
C GLU A 25 -16.26 -18.34 10.22
N ALA A 26 -15.01 -17.90 10.12
CA ALA A 26 -14.64 -16.78 9.27
C ALA A 26 -14.97 -17.07 7.80
N LEU A 27 -14.45 -18.15 7.23
CA LEU A 27 -14.68 -18.51 5.83
C LEU A 27 -16.18 -18.61 5.48
N GLU A 28 -16.97 -19.23 6.34
CA GLU A 28 -18.42 -19.32 6.19
C GLU A 28 -19.10 -17.95 6.24
N THR A 29 -18.66 -17.07 7.15
CA THR A 29 -19.13 -15.67 7.22
C THR A 29 -18.81 -14.89 5.94
N ALA A 30 -17.73 -15.25 5.24
CA ALA A 30 -17.36 -14.68 3.94
C ALA A 30 -18.07 -15.37 2.75
N ALA A 31 -19.06 -16.20 3.04
CA ALA A 31 -19.80 -16.97 2.04
C ALA A 31 -18.93 -17.98 1.27
N TYR A 32 -17.82 -18.47 1.83
CA TYR A 32 -17.17 -19.68 1.34
C TYR A 32 -17.86 -20.93 1.89
N ARG A 33 -17.93 -21.98 1.09
CA ARG A 33 -18.27 -23.33 1.57
C ARG A 33 -16.99 -24.04 2.02
N VAL A 34 -16.85 -24.31 3.30
CA VAL A 34 -15.66 -24.98 3.85
C VAL A 34 -15.75 -26.49 3.60
N LEU A 35 -14.68 -27.05 3.06
CA LEU A 35 -14.45 -28.48 2.90
C LEU A 35 -13.37 -28.90 3.89
N GLY A 36 -13.74 -29.70 4.89
CA GLY A 36 -12.91 -29.97 6.08
C GLY A 36 -13.57 -29.41 7.34
N PRO A 37 -12.82 -29.07 8.40
CA PRO A 37 -11.35 -29.06 8.47
C PRO A 37 -10.70 -30.44 8.52
N CYS A 38 -9.54 -30.58 7.88
CA CYS A 38 -8.75 -31.81 7.82
C CYS A 38 -7.52 -31.71 8.71
N ALA A 39 -7.37 -32.63 9.68
CA ALA A 39 -6.21 -32.66 10.55
C ALA A 39 -5.02 -33.45 9.98
N THR A 40 -5.24 -34.18 8.88
CA THR A 40 -4.24 -35.02 8.20
C THR A 40 -4.26 -34.80 6.68
N THR A 41 -3.14 -35.09 6.01
CA THR A 41 -3.04 -35.09 4.54
C THR A 41 -3.98 -36.14 3.95
N ALA A 42 -4.07 -37.32 4.59
CA ALA A 42 -4.96 -38.40 4.14
C ALA A 42 -6.43 -37.96 4.07
N ASP A 43 -6.94 -37.24 5.08
CA ASP A 43 -8.32 -36.74 5.09
C ASP A 43 -8.56 -35.72 3.96
N ALA A 44 -7.61 -34.81 3.75
CA ALA A 44 -7.71 -33.79 2.72
C ALA A 44 -7.72 -34.40 1.30
N VAL A 45 -6.92 -35.44 1.06
CA VAL A 45 -6.90 -36.16 -0.22
C VAL A 45 -8.22 -36.90 -0.48
N GLN A 46 -8.82 -37.52 0.53
CA GLN A 46 -10.14 -38.16 0.39
C GLN A 46 -11.24 -37.16 0.00
N ILE A 47 -11.16 -35.91 0.47
CA ILE A 47 -12.07 -34.85 0.02
C ILE A 47 -11.81 -34.51 -1.44
N LEU A 48 -10.54 -34.33 -1.85
CA LEU A 48 -10.17 -34.02 -3.23
C LEU A 48 -10.62 -35.12 -4.22
N GLU A 49 -10.69 -36.39 -3.80
CA GLU A 49 -11.22 -37.48 -4.64
C GLU A 49 -12.73 -37.36 -4.92
N ARG A 50 -13.48 -36.71 -4.02
CA ARG A 50 -14.94 -36.61 -4.08
C ARG A 50 -15.41 -35.28 -4.66
N GLU A 51 -14.67 -34.21 -4.39
CA GLU A 51 -15.07 -32.85 -4.72
C GLU A 51 -13.84 -32.00 -5.08
N GLN A 52 -14.00 -31.09 -6.05
CA GLN A 52 -12.95 -30.14 -6.43
C GLN A 52 -13.18 -28.79 -5.74
N PRO A 53 -12.38 -28.43 -4.73
CA PRO A 53 -12.44 -27.09 -4.14
C PRO A 53 -11.98 -26.04 -5.14
N THR A 54 -12.52 -24.82 -5.00
CA THR A 54 -12.02 -23.66 -5.75
C THR A 54 -10.70 -23.11 -5.21
N LEU A 55 -10.44 -23.31 -3.92
CA LEU A 55 -9.30 -22.77 -3.16
C LEU A 55 -8.89 -23.73 -2.02
N ALA A 56 -7.69 -23.56 -1.47
CA ALA A 56 -7.30 -24.27 -0.24
C ALA A 56 -6.49 -23.42 0.75
N VAL A 57 -6.57 -23.75 2.03
CA VAL A 57 -5.75 -23.22 3.13
C VAL A 57 -5.01 -24.38 3.79
N LEU A 58 -3.68 -24.26 3.89
CA LEU A 58 -2.81 -25.34 4.36
C LEU A 58 -1.94 -24.89 5.54
N ASP A 59 -1.96 -25.62 6.65
CA ASP A 59 -0.78 -25.66 7.53
C ASP A 59 0.27 -26.58 6.90
N VAL A 60 1.55 -26.16 6.95
CA VAL A 60 2.70 -26.94 6.51
C VAL A 60 2.83 -28.26 7.27
N GLN A 61 2.48 -28.26 8.55
CA GLN A 61 2.60 -29.44 9.42
C GLN A 61 1.20 -29.95 9.81
N LEU A 62 0.82 -31.13 9.34
CA LEU A 62 -0.41 -31.83 9.74
C LEU A 62 -0.08 -32.98 10.71
N ARG A 63 -1.10 -33.64 11.28
CA ARG A 63 -0.90 -34.72 12.28
C ARG A 63 -0.17 -35.94 11.73
N ASP A 64 -0.28 -36.21 10.43
CA ASP A 64 0.39 -37.31 9.72
C ASP A 64 1.72 -36.90 9.07
N GLY A 65 2.17 -35.65 9.28
CA GLY A 65 3.45 -35.15 8.80
C GLY A 65 3.34 -33.87 7.95
N PRO A 66 4.44 -33.48 7.27
CA PRO A 66 4.44 -32.32 6.39
C PRO A 66 3.48 -32.48 5.21
N CYS A 67 2.66 -31.46 4.91
CA CYS A 67 1.63 -31.50 3.86
C CYS A 67 2.17 -31.37 2.42
N ILE A 68 3.45 -31.72 2.20
CA ILE A 68 4.10 -31.66 0.88
C ILE A 68 3.35 -32.49 -0.19
N PRO A 69 2.85 -33.70 0.10
CA PRO A 69 2.06 -34.46 -0.88
C PRO A 69 0.77 -33.72 -1.27
N LEU A 70 0.08 -33.10 -0.30
CA LEU A 70 -1.16 -32.35 -0.53
C LEU A 70 -0.93 -31.13 -1.42
N SER A 71 0.13 -30.35 -1.17
CA SER A 71 0.43 -29.19 -2.02
C SER A 71 0.78 -29.58 -3.46
N ARG A 72 1.40 -30.75 -3.67
CA ARG A 72 1.65 -31.28 -5.02
C ARG A 72 0.35 -31.65 -5.74
N GLU A 73 -0.56 -32.32 -5.05
CA GLU A 73 -1.86 -32.71 -5.59
C GLU A 73 -2.69 -31.49 -6.00
N LEU A 74 -2.75 -30.46 -5.14
CA LEU A 74 -3.44 -29.20 -5.43
C LEU A 74 -2.86 -28.50 -6.66
N ARG A 75 -1.53 -28.49 -6.83
CA ARG A 75 -0.89 -27.94 -8.04
C ARG A 75 -1.22 -28.73 -9.31
N GLN A 76 -1.22 -30.07 -9.23
CA GLN A 76 -1.57 -30.91 -10.37
C GLN A 76 -3.01 -30.68 -10.84
N ARG A 77 -3.89 -30.31 -9.93
CA ARG A 77 -5.29 -29.97 -10.18
C ARG A 77 -5.52 -28.49 -10.45
N GLU A 78 -4.45 -27.69 -10.51
CA GLU A 78 -4.50 -26.23 -10.70
C GLU A 78 -5.35 -25.48 -9.66
N ILE A 79 -5.45 -26.03 -8.44
CA ILE A 79 -6.20 -25.43 -7.34
C ILE A 79 -5.28 -24.43 -6.61
N PRO A 80 -5.61 -23.12 -6.61
CA PRO A 80 -4.85 -22.11 -5.88
C PRO A 80 -4.95 -22.32 -4.36
N PHE A 81 -3.86 -22.11 -3.64
CA PHE A 81 -3.83 -22.30 -2.19
C PHE A 81 -2.97 -21.28 -1.46
N LEU A 82 -3.35 -21.04 -0.20
CA LEU A 82 -2.69 -20.20 0.79
C LEU A 82 -2.03 -21.08 1.86
N VAL A 83 -0.81 -20.72 2.27
CA VAL A 83 -0.16 -21.34 3.42
C VAL A 83 -0.46 -20.50 4.67
N HIS A 84 -0.97 -21.13 5.72
CA HIS A 84 -1.22 -20.54 7.04
C HIS A 84 -0.58 -21.43 8.11
N THR A 85 0.60 -21.07 8.61
CA THR A 85 1.43 -21.96 9.45
C THR A 85 2.19 -21.19 10.53
N GLY A 86 2.57 -21.86 11.62
CA GLY A 86 3.45 -21.27 12.64
C GLY A 86 4.93 -21.20 12.23
N ILE A 87 5.31 -21.78 11.10
CA ILE A 87 6.72 -21.87 10.68
C ILE A 87 7.09 -20.68 9.79
N HIS A 88 8.24 -20.07 10.06
CA HIS A 88 8.79 -19.02 9.19
C HIS A 88 9.20 -19.60 7.83
N ARG A 89 8.98 -18.83 6.77
CA ARG A 89 9.26 -19.23 5.38
C ARG A 89 10.73 -19.64 5.17
N ASP A 90 11.65 -19.10 5.95
CA ASP A 90 13.09 -19.34 5.85
C ASP A 90 13.55 -20.62 6.57
N GLU A 91 12.73 -21.19 7.46
CA GLU A 91 13.05 -22.41 8.24
C GLU A 91 12.64 -23.72 7.53
N VAL A 92 11.79 -23.64 6.50
CA VAL A 92 11.24 -24.82 5.82
C VAL A 92 11.91 -25.02 4.47
N ALA A 93 12.63 -26.13 4.33
CA ALA A 93 12.94 -26.68 3.02
C ALA A 93 11.64 -26.88 2.20
N ALA A 94 11.38 -26.14 1.12
CA ALA A 94 10.45 -26.59 0.07
C ALA A 94 10.41 -25.72 -1.20
N THR A 95 11.03 -26.25 -2.24
CA THR A 95 10.59 -26.16 -3.64
C THR A 95 9.06 -26.23 -3.84
N SER A 96 8.36 -26.97 -2.98
CA SER A 96 6.96 -27.39 -3.14
C SER A 96 5.92 -26.29 -2.88
N PHE A 97 6.24 -25.28 -2.05
CA PHE A 97 5.32 -24.16 -1.73
C PHE A 97 5.69 -22.84 -2.44
N ARG A 98 6.60 -22.87 -3.44
CA ARG A 98 7.00 -21.67 -4.19
C ARG A 98 5.78 -20.96 -4.82
N ASN A 99 5.70 -19.65 -4.69
CA ASN A 99 4.64 -18.80 -5.25
C ASN A 99 3.25 -18.92 -4.59
N ALA A 100 3.08 -19.73 -3.53
CA ALA A 100 1.88 -19.64 -2.71
C ALA A 100 2.01 -18.45 -1.73
N PRO A 101 0.95 -17.65 -1.54
CA PRO A 101 0.90 -16.68 -0.44
C PRO A 101 1.12 -17.38 0.91
N TRP A 102 1.72 -16.67 1.86
CA TRP A 102 2.16 -17.24 3.14
C TRP A 102 1.78 -16.32 4.30
N LEU A 103 1.00 -16.85 5.25
CA LEU A 103 0.65 -16.22 6.52
C LEU A 103 1.26 -16.99 7.68
N ILE A 104 1.93 -16.26 8.57
CA ILE A 104 2.54 -16.82 9.77
C ILE A 104 1.57 -16.68 10.93
N LYS A 105 1.33 -17.77 11.67
CA LYS A 105 0.55 -17.74 12.92
C LYS A 105 1.31 -16.94 13.98
N PRO A 106 0.64 -16.08 14.77
CA PRO A 106 -0.82 -15.90 14.86
C PRO A 106 -1.34 -14.83 13.88
N ALA A 107 -1.86 -15.26 12.73
CA ALA A 107 -2.66 -14.42 11.84
C ALA A 107 -4.14 -14.54 12.23
N LEU A 108 -4.93 -13.49 12.00
CA LEU A 108 -6.36 -13.55 12.29
C LEU A 108 -7.09 -14.33 11.17
N PRO A 109 -8.22 -14.99 11.47
CA PRO A 109 -9.00 -15.67 10.45
C PRO A 109 -9.40 -14.81 9.23
N TRP A 110 -9.59 -13.50 9.43
CA TRP A 110 -9.88 -12.54 8.35
C TRP A 110 -8.70 -12.17 7.46
N ASP A 111 -7.46 -12.39 7.91
CA ASP A 111 -6.29 -12.26 7.06
C ASP A 111 -6.25 -13.40 6.03
N VAL A 112 -6.62 -14.61 6.46
CA VAL A 112 -6.75 -15.80 5.59
C VAL A 112 -7.79 -15.54 4.51
N VAL A 113 -8.97 -15.04 4.88
CA VAL A 113 -10.04 -14.75 3.93
C VAL A 113 -9.67 -13.65 2.95
N THR A 114 -9.05 -12.57 3.41
CA THR A 114 -8.61 -11.48 2.52
C THR A 114 -7.66 -12.01 1.44
N LEU A 115 -6.68 -12.84 1.80
CA LEU A 115 -5.76 -13.42 0.83
C LEU A 115 -6.41 -14.46 -0.08
N LEU A 116 -7.40 -15.22 0.42
CA LEU A 116 -8.17 -16.14 -0.42
C LEU A 116 -9.01 -15.40 -1.46
N ASP A 117 -9.63 -14.26 -1.10
CA ASP A 117 -10.33 -13.40 -2.05
C ASP A 117 -9.38 -12.94 -3.16
N GLU A 118 -8.18 -12.49 -2.80
CA GLU A 118 -7.13 -12.11 -3.76
C GLU A 118 -6.70 -13.27 -4.66
N LEU A 119 -6.53 -14.47 -4.09
CA LEU A 119 -6.19 -15.70 -4.83
C LEU A 119 -7.30 -16.11 -5.81
N ALA A 120 -8.57 -16.06 -5.41
CA ALA A 120 -9.73 -16.37 -6.27
C ALA A 120 -9.81 -15.39 -7.45
N LEU A 121 -9.59 -14.09 -7.19
CA LEU A 121 -9.59 -13.06 -8.23
C LEU A 121 -8.43 -13.24 -9.22
N SER A 122 -7.28 -13.75 -8.75
CA SER A 122 -6.12 -14.02 -9.60
C SER A 122 -6.25 -15.29 -10.45
N SER A 123 -7.03 -16.30 -10.03
CA SER A 123 -7.24 -17.53 -10.83
C SER A 123 -8.35 -17.36 -11.88
N ALA A 124 -9.24 -16.38 -11.71
CA ALA A 124 -10.31 -16.05 -12.66
C ALA A 124 -9.83 -15.21 -13.88
N ALA A 125 -8.57 -14.77 -13.92
CA ALA A 125 -8.03 -13.97 -15.01
C ALA A 125 -7.23 -14.83 -16.00
N PRO A 126 -7.48 -14.75 -17.32
CA PRO A 126 -6.62 -15.40 -18.30
C PRO A 126 -5.19 -14.85 -18.23
N VAL A 127 -4.22 -15.76 -18.33
CA VAL A 127 -2.78 -15.52 -18.21
C VAL A 127 -2.33 -14.36 -19.10
N GLY A 128 -2.07 -13.23 -18.45
CA GLY A 128 -1.52 -12.01 -19.01
C GLY A 128 -1.10 -11.13 -17.84
N ALA A 129 0.05 -11.43 -17.24
CA ALA A 129 0.60 -10.66 -16.14
C ALA A 129 0.94 -9.23 -16.61
N GLU A 130 0.05 -8.27 -16.36
CA GLU A 130 0.42 -6.86 -16.34
C GLU A 130 0.96 -6.50 -14.95
N ALA A 131 2.16 -5.91 -14.96
CA ALA A 131 2.81 -5.26 -13.83
C ALA A 131 1.86 -4.23 -13.18
N PRO A 132 2.06 -3.88 -11.87
CA PRO A 132 1.18 -2.95 -11.17
C PRO A 132 0.96 -1.66 -11.97
N THR A 133 -0.28 -1.44 -12.39
CA THR A 133 -0.67 -0.25 -13.16
C THR A 133 -0.42 1.00 -12.31
N PRO A 134 0.30 2.01 -12.83
CA PRO A 134 0.56 3.24 -12.10
C PRO A 134 -0.74 3.97 -11.77
N LEU A 135 -0.72 4.80 -10.71
CA LEU A 135 -1.75 5.81 -10.43
C LEU A 135 -1.98 6.63 -11.70
N ARG A 136 -3.08 6.36 -12.41
CA ARG A 136 -3.41 7.10 -13.63
C ARG A 136 -4.07 8.41 -13.24
N LEU A 137 -3.48 9.52 -13.69
CA LEU A 137 -4.13 10.82 -13.66
C LEU A 137 -5.53 10.68 -14.27
N SER A 138 -6.57 11.04 -13.52
CA SER A 138 -7.90 11.22 -14.11
C SER A 138 -7.75 12.25 -15.25
N LYS A 139 -8.37 11.99 -16.41
CA LYS A 139 -8.39 12.95 -17.51
C LYS A 139 -9.13 14.20 -17.04
N ALA A 140 -8.40 15.17 -16.51
CA ALA A 140 -8.92 16.51 -16.33
C ALA A 140 -9.16 17.12 -17.73
N ALA A 141 -10.37 17.60 -17.95
CA ALA A 141 -10.68 18.47 -19.06
C ALA A 141 -9.78 19.71 -18.96
N THR A 142 -8.94 19.92 -19.98
CA THR A 142 -8.22 21.16 -20.31
C THR A 142 -7.38 21.81 -19.18
N GLY A 143 -6.05 21.60 -19.22
CA GLY A 143 -5.07 22.37 -18.43
C GLY A 143 -3.93 21.50 -17.88
N TRP A 144 -2.68 21.95 -18.08
CA TRP A 144 -1.40 21.43 -17.54
C TRP A 144 -1.49 20.10 -16.76
N ASN A 145 -1.02 19.00 -17.36
CA ASN A 145 -1.11 17.64 -16.80
C ASN A 145 0.03 17.29 -15.83
N ASN A 146 0.90 18.25 -15.50
CA ASN A 146 2.03 18.01 -14.62
C ASN A 146 1.64 18.16 -13.13
N PRO A 147 1.74 17.10 -12.31
CA PRO A 147 1.38 17.16 -10.90
C PRO A 147 2.24 18.13 -10.08
N LEU A 148 3.51 18.33 -10.46
CA LEU A 148 4.37 19.33 -9.82
C LEU A 148 3.82 20.74 -9.97
N VAL A 149 3.42 21.10 -11.20
CA VAL A 149 2.80 22.41 -11.48
C VAL A 149 1.51 22.59 -10.69
N ARG A 150 0.66 21.54 -10.62
CA ARG A 150 -0.60 21.58 -9.86
C ARG A 150 -0.36 21.84 -8.37
N LYS A 151 0.60 21.11 -7.77
CA LYS A 151 1.02 21.27 -6.37
C LYS A 151 1.56 22.69 -6.10
N LEU A 152 2.57 23.11 -6.86
CA LEU A 152 3.30 24.36 -6.57
C LEU A 152 2.47 25.63 -6.81
N LYS A 153 1.46 25.59 -7.68
CA LYS A 153 0.46 26.67 -7.80
C LYS A 153 -0.28 26.96 -6.49
N GLY A 154 -0.35 25.99 -5.57
CA GLY A 154 -0.92 26.20 -4.24
C GLY A 154 0.00 26.98 -3.29
N PHE A 155 1.30 27.04 -3.59
CA PHE A 155 2.31 27.62 -2.70
C PHE A 155 2.80 29.00 -3.14
N ALA A 156 2.77 29.29 -4.44
CA ALA A 156 3.13 30.59 -4.98
C ALA A 156 2.35 30.89 -6.28
N PRO A 157 2.17 32.18 -6.63
CA PRO A 157 1.67 32.56 -7.95
C PRO A 157 2.72 32.24 -9.01
N LEU A 158 2.43 31.29 -9.90
CA LEU A 158 3.31 30.85 -10.98
C LEU A 158 2.83 31.40 -12.33
N SER A 159 3.72 32.05 -13.07
CA SER A 159 3.46 32.53 -14.44
C SER A 159 3.49 31.39 -15.46
N GLU A 160 3.07 31.65 -16.71
CA GLU A 160 3.19 30.67 -17.80
C GLU A 160 4.65 30.28 -18.07
N ALA A 161 5.58 31.23 -17.95
CA ALA A 161 7.01 30.96 -18.08
C ALA A 161 7.50 30.03 -16.95
N ASP A 162 7.07 30.26 -15.70
CA ASP A 162 7.43 29.39 -14.58
C ASP A 162 6.87 27.96 -14.78
N MET A 163 5.64 27.85 -15.26
CA MET A 163 5.03 26.55 -15.57
C MET A 163 5.80 25.80 -16.65
N ALA A 164 6.22 26.48 -17.71
CA ALA A 164 7.03 25.88 -18.77
C ALA A 164 8.39 25.37 -18.25
N VAL A 165 9.01 26.10 -17.32
CA VAL A 165 10.26 25.66 -16.66
C VAL A 165 10.02 24.41 -15.81
N LEU A 166 8.94 24.38 -15.02
CA LEU A 166 8.58 23.22 -14.22
C LEU A 166 8.28 21.98 -15.08
N GLU A 167 7.64 22.16 -16.23
CA GLU A 167 7.45 21.06 -17.19
C GLU A 167 8.76 20.55 -17.76
N ARG A 168 9.67 21.45 -18.13
CA ARG A 168 10.99 21.10 -18.66
C ARG A 168 11.81 20.28 -17.67
N ILE A 169 11.87 20.69 -16.40
CA ILE A 169 12.63 19.95 -15.38
C ILE A 169 11.93 18.66 -14.93
N SER A 170 10.68 18.44 -15.34
CA SER A 170 9.94 17.19 -15.11
C SER A 170 10.19 16.16 -16.22
N ALA A 171 11.23 16.32 -17.02
CA ALA A 171 11.62 15.42 -18.10
C ALA A 171 13.16 15.32 -18.25
N PRO A 172 13.70 14.20 -18.76
CA PRO A 172 12.99 12.96 -19.08
C PRO A 172 12.63 12.16 -17.82
N SER A 173 11.48 11.50 -17.83
CA SER A 173 11.08 10.59 -16.75
C SER A 173 11.40 9.14 -17.10
N ARG A 174 11.62 8.30 -16.09
CA ARG A 174 11.76 6.85 -16.22
C ARG A 174 10.72 6.12 -15.39
N ILE A 175 10.30 4.94 -15.83
CA ILE A 175 9.46 4.04 -15.05
C ILE A 175 10.36 3.21 -14.14
N VAL A 176 9.98 3.11 -12.87
CA VAL A 176 10.66 2.33 -11.85
C VAL A 176 9.65 1.36 -11.24
N PRO A 177 9.95 0.05 -11.16
CA PRO A 177 9.07 -0.93 -10.54
C PRO A 177 8.86 -0.67 -9.04
N SER A 178 7.77 -1.21 -8.49
CA SER A 178 7.54 -1.24 -7.04
C SER A 178 8.69 -1.93 -6.29
N GLN A 179 8.91 -1.56 -5.03
CA GLN A 179 9.94 -2.11 -4.15
C GLN A 179 11.38 -1.88 -4.65
N THR A 180 11.59 -0.81 -5.42
CA THR A 180 12.91 -0.35 -5.85
C THR A 180 13.38 0.82 -5.00
N ASP A 181 14.60 0.72 -4.45
CA ASP A 181 15.27 1.84 -3.79
C ASP A 181 15.71 2.88 -4.83
N LEU A 182 15.21 4.11 -4.66
CA LEU A 182 15.71 5.29 -5.36
C LEU A 182 16.97 5.84 -4.67
N VAL A 183 17.00 5.74 -3.34
CA VAL A 183 18.08 6.21 -2.48
C VAL A 183 18.23 5.25 -1.30
N ARG A 184 19.47 4.97 -0.89
CA ARG A 184 19.78 4.22 0.34
C ARG A 184 20.42 5.12 1.39
N GLU A 185 20.23 4.76 2.66
CA GLU A 185 20.91 5.42 3.76
C GLU A 185 22.43 5.24 3.61
N GLY A 186 23.16 6.36 3.67
CA GLY A 186 24.60 6.44 3.46
C GLY A 186 25.05 6.76 2.04
N ASP A 187 24.15 6.74 1.05
CA ASP A 187 24.46 7.16 -0.33
C ASP A 187 24.89 8.64 -0.38
N ALA A 188 25.68 8.99 -1.38
CA ALA A 188 25.95 10.39 -1.70
C ALA A 188 24.71 11.03 -2.37
N PRO A 189 24.38 12.30 -2.06
CA PRO A 189 23.19 12.94 -2.61
C PRO A 189 23.44 13.44 -4.04
N GLU A 190 23.35 12.54 -5.01
CA GLU A 190 23.67 12.83 -6.41
C GLU A 190 22.50 13.49 -7.21
N GLY A 191 21.54 14.13 -6.54
CA GLY A 191 20.41 14.82 -7.16
C GLY A 191 19.07 14.54 -6.51
N VAL A 192 18.05 15.25 -7.00
CA VAL A 192 16.70 15.24 -6.43
C VAL A 192 15.81 14.34 -7.27
N PHE A 193 15.05 13.44 -6.64
CA PHE A 193 14.00 12.71 -7.36
C PHE A 193 12.67 13.47 -7.31
N LEU A 194 11.91 13.43 -8.39
CA LEU A 194 10.54 13.96 -8.47
C LEU A 194 9.61 12.81 -8.84
N ILE A 195 8.53 12.63 -8.06
CA ILE A 195 7.49 11.65 -8.34
C ILE A 195 6.45 12.27 -9.27
N LEU A 196 6.21 11.67 -10.44
CA LEU A 196 5.17 12.10 -11.39
C LEU A 196 3.97 11.17 -11.41
N GLU A 197 4.16 9.88 -11.14
CA GLU A 197 3.11 8.87 -10.94
C GLU A 197 3.59 7.83 -9.92
N GLY A 198 2.64 7.17 -9.24
CA GLY A 198 2.92 6.17 -8.21
C GLY A 198 3.14 6.79 -6.81
N ILE A 199 3.51 5.93 -5.85
CA ILE A 199 3.83 6.33 -4.48
C ILE A 199 5.20 5.76 -4.12
N ALA A 200 6.05 6.59 -3.53
CA ALA A 200 7.25 6.15 -2.82
C ALA A 200 7.15 6.51 -1.33
N CYS A 201 8.07 6.02 -0.52
CA CYS A 201 8.18 6.45 0.87
C CYS A 201 9.61 6.79 1.24
N ARG A 202 9.72 7.69 2.21
CA ARG A 202 10.91 7.87 3.02
C ARG A 202 10.81 6.96 4.23
N HIS A 203 11.87 6.21 4.53
CA HIS A 203 11.90 5.33 5.70
C HIS A 203 13.29 5.18 6.30
N LYS A 204 13.31 4.73 7.56
CA LYS A 204 14.52 4.26 8.23
C LYS A 204 14.33 2.81 8.65
N VAL A 205 15.42 2.06 8.62
CA VAL A 205 15.47 0.67 9.10
C VAL A 205 16.40 0.60 10.30
N ARG A 206 15.92 0.05 11.41
CA ARG A 206 16.73 -0.17 12.61
C ARG A 206 17.63 -1.38 12.41
N ALA A 207 18.69 -1.49 13.21
CA ALA A 207 19.54 -2.69 13.25
C ALA A 207 18.76 -4.00 13.52
N THR A 208 17.59 -3.91 14.15
CA THR A 208 16.69 -5.05 14.40
C THR A 208 15.86 -5.44 13.17
N GLY A 209 16.02 -4.76 12.03
CA GLY A 209 15.20 -4.94 10.82
C GLY A 209 13.85 -4.21 10.86
N ALA A 210 13.47 -3.61 11.99
CA ALA A 210 12.22 -2.85 12.10
C ALA A 210 12.28 -1.59 11.24
N ARG A 211 11.29 -1.42 10.37
CA ARG A 211 11.16 -0.25 9.48
C ARG A 211 10.16 0.74 10.05
N GLN A 212 10.48 2.03 9.93
CA GLN A 212 9.54 3.11 10.20
C GLN A 212 9.47 3.99 8.96
N ILE A 213 8.26 4.13 8.41
CA ILE A 213 8.01 5.07 7.31
C ILE A 213 7.76 6.45 7.91
N THR A 214 8.46 7.44 7.39
CA THR A 214 8.46 8.83 7.90
C THR A 214 7.83 9.81 6.94
N ALA A 215 7.64 9.44 5.68
CA ALA A 215 6.84 10.20 4.72
C ALA A 215 6.36 9.30 3.58
N TYR A 216 5.20 9.65 3.02
CA TYR A 216 4.82 9.23 1.67
C TYR A 216 5.15 10.32 0.68
N LEU A 217 5.62 9.92 -0.51
CA LEU A 217 5.98 10.77 -1.63
C LEU A 217 5.00 10.46 -2.76
N VAL A 218 4.06 11.37 -2.99
CA VAL A 218 2.98 11.24 -3.98
C VAL A 218 3.30 12.10 -5.22
N PRO A 219 2.53 11.98 -6.32
CA PRO A 219 2.79 12.76 -7.52
C PRO A 219 2.86 14.27 -7.23
N GLY A 220 3.93 14.91 -7.70
CA GLY A 220 4.26 16.31 -7.45
C GLY A 220 5.23 16.55 -6.28
N ASP A 221 5.61 15.51 -5.55
CA ASP A 221 6.57 15.61 -4.44
C ASP A 221 8.02 15.46 -4.90
N PHE A 222 8.90 16.27 -4.31
CA PHE A 222 10.33 16.07 -4.36
C PHE A 222 10.78 15.09 -3.26
N CYS A 223 11.75 14.27 -3.62
CA CYS A 223 12.53 13.46 -2.72
C CYS A 223 13.74 14.29 -2.28
N ASP A 224 13.54 15.12 -1.26
CA ASP A 224 14.59 15.94 -0.62
C ASP A 224 15.21 16.99 -1.56
N LEU A 225 14.59 18.16 -1.63
CA LEU A 225 15.01 19.22 -2.55
C LEU A 225 16.41 19.78 -2.22
N ASP A 226 16.71 19.95 -0.93
CA ASP A 226 17.96 20.56 -0.44
C ASP A 226 19.06 19.52 -0.16
N VAL A 227 18.87 18.29 -0.65
CA VAL A 227 19.71 17.13 -0.33
C VAL A 227 21.17 17.29 -0.75
N ALA A 228 21.42 18.07 -1.81
CA ALA A 228 22.76 18.36 -2.31
C ALA A 228 23.61 19.21 -1.35
N LEU A 229 23.01 19.78 -0.30
CA LEU A 229 23.72 20.50 0.77
C LEU A 229 24.29 19.56 1.86
N LEU A 230 23.95 18.27 1.81
CA LEU A 230 24.36 17.27 2.79
C LEU A 230 25.50 16.40 2.24
N ASP A 231 26.27 15.77 3.12
CA ASP A 231 27.35 14.87 2.71
C ASP A 231 26.82 13.47 2.34
N LYS A 232 25.80 12.99 3.06
CA LYS A 232 25.24 11.65 2.93
C LYS A 232 23.75 11.63 3.24
N MET A 233 23.05 10.69 2.63
CA MET A 233 21.65 10.39 2.93
C MET A 233 21.50 9.77 4.32
N ASP A 234 20.61 10.31 5.13
CA ASP A 234 20.30 9.80 6.48
C ASP A 234 19.05 8.89 6.50
N HIS A 235 18.51 8.56 5.33
CA HIS A 235 17.32 7.73 5.18
C HIS A 235 17.34 7.01 3.82
N ALA A 236 16.41 6.07 3.65
CA ALA A 236 16.16 5.42 2.38
C ALA A 236 14.87 5.95 1.73
N ILE A 237 14.84 5.91 0.40
CA ILE A 237 13.65 6.21 -0.41
C ILE A 237 13.35 5.01 -1.29
N THR A 238 12.19 4.39 -1.08
CA THR A 238 11.79 3.17 -1.78
C THR A 238 10.42 3.36 -2.41
N THR A 239 10.25 2.88 -3.63
CA THR A 239 8.96 2.87 -4.34
C THR A 239 8.00 1.86 -3.70
N LEU A 240 6.76 2.27 -3.44
CA LEU A 240 5.68 1.44 -2.88
C LEU A 240 4.72 0.92 -3.96
N SER A 241 4.74 1.55 -5.13
CA SER A 241 4.08 1.08 -6.36
C SER A 241 5.04 1.25 -7.54
N ALA A 242 4.64 0.82 -8.75
CA ALA A 242 5.32 1.30 -9.94
C ALA A 242 5.25 2.84 -9.97
N CYS A 243 6.38 3.49 -10.21
CA CYS A 243 6.49 4.95 -10.20
C CYS A 243 7.06 5.47 -11.51
N ARG A 244 6.58 6.63 -11.95
CA ARG A 244 7.25 7.43 -12.97
C ARG A 244 8.01 8.54 -12.27
N VAL A 245 9.33 8.50 -12.38
CA VAL A 245 10.23 9.40 -11.62
C VAL A 245 11.15 10.18 -12.56
N VAL A 246 11.53 11.38 -12.13
CA VAL A 246 12.58 12.18 -12.76
C VAL A 246 13.71 12.32 -11.76
N ARG A 247 14.95 12.28 -12.25
CA ARG A 247 16.12 12.69 -11.46
C ARG A 247 16.57 14.04 -11.97
N ILE A 248 16.53 15.05 -11.11
CA ILE A 248 16.93 16.42 -11.40
C ILE A 248 18.33 16.61 -10.84
N ALA A 249 19.24 17.08 -11.69
CA ALA A 249 20.61 17.37 -11.27
C ALA A 249 20.62 18.54 -10.26
N PRO A 250 21.49 18.52 -9.24
CA PRO A 250 21.61 19.61 -8.27
C PRO A 250 21.74 20.99 -8.94
N GLU A 251 22.55 21.07 -9.99
CA GLU A 251 22.83 22.32 -10.71
C GLU A 251 21.56 22.88 -11.36
N THR A 252 20.67 22.01 -11.85
CA THR A 252 19.38 22.42 -12.41
C THR A 252 18.46 22.98 -11.33
N VAL A 253 18.47 22.40 -10.12
CA VAL A 253 17.69 22.94 -8.99
C VAL A 253 18.22 24.32 -8.60
N THR A 254 19.54 24.46 -8.46
CA THR A 254 20.20 25.73 -8.16
C THR A 254 19.88 26.79 -9.21
N GLU A 255 20.05 26.48 -10.50
CA GLU A 255 19.76 27.40 -11.60
C GLU A 255 18.30 27.88 -11.57
N VAL A 256 17.36 26.96 -11.34
CA VAL A 256 15.93 27.30 -11.23
C VAL A 256 15.67 28.20 -10.03
N MET A 257 16.29 27.91 -8.87
CA MET A 257 16.10 28.72 -7.68
C MET A 257 16.68 30.12 -7.80
N GLU A 258 17.78 30.29 -8.53
CA GLU A 258 18.43 31.59 -8.77
C GLU A 258 17.65 32.45 -9.78
N HIS A 259 17.15 31.85 -10.87
CA HIS A 259 16.54 32.59 -11.98
C HIS A 259 15.01 32.69 -11.92
N HIS A 260 14.34 31.88 -11.10
CA HIS A 260 12.88 31.86 -10.99
C HIS A 260 12.41 32.05 -9.53
N PRO A 261 12.33 33.29 -9.03
CA PRO A 261 12.03 33.57 -7.62
C PRO A 261 10.71 32.98 -7.10
N GLN A 262 9.68 32.88 -7.95
CA GLN A 262 8.40 32.30 -7.56
C GLN A 262 8.46 30.77 -7.46
N ILE A 263 9.22 30.11 -8.34
CA ILE A 263 9.51 28.68 -8.20
C ILE A 263 10.32 28.44 -6.94
N ALA A 264 11.38 29.23 -6.71
CA ALA A 264 12.20 29.16 -5.50
C ALA A 264 11.39 29.33 -4.22
N ARG A 265 10.39 30.22 -4.23
CA ARG A 265 9.44 30.40 -3.11
C ARG A 265 8.56 29.16 -2.93
N ALA A 266 7.98 28.63 -4.01
CA ALA A 266 7.13 27.45 -3.94
C ALA A 266 7.89 26.21 -3.44
N PHE A 267 9.14 26.05 -3.87
CA PHE A 267 10.08 25.04 -3.41
C PHE A 267 10.34 25.14 -1.90
N ARG A 268 10.69 26.34 -1.39
CA ARG A 268 10.87 26.58 0.05
C ARG A 268 9.61 26.27 0.87
N VAL A 269 8.44 26.65 0.37
CA VAL A 269 7.17 26.30 1.03
C VAL A 269 6.96 24.79 1.03
N SER A 270 7.30 24.07 -0.05
CA SER A 270 7.23 22.61 -0.08
C SER A 270 8.11 21.97 0.99
N THR A 271 9.36 22.42 1.17
CA THR A 271 10.25 21.93 2.23
C THR A 271 9.62 22.16 3.63
N LEU A 272 9.08 23.36 3.89
CA LEU A 272 8.42 23.67 5.16
C LEU A 272 7.15 22.83 5.40
N VAL A 273 6.40 22.50 4.35
CA VAL A 273 5.25 21.59 4.41
C VAL A 273 5.69 20.17 4.74
N ASP A 274 6.79 19.70 4.17
CA ASP A 274 7.35 18.38 4.48
C ASP A 274 7.78 18.29 5.96
N GLU A 275 8.45 19.33 6.48
CA GLU A 275 8.81 19.44 7.90
C GLU A 275 7.59 19.52 8.82
N ALA A 276 6.56 20.26 8.42
CA ALA A 276 5.31 20.36 9.18
C ALA A 276 4.56 19.03 9.20
N THR A 277 4.54 18.31 8.07
CA THR A 277 3.96 16.96 7.95
C THR A 277 4.70 15.97 8.84
N LEU A 278 6.03 16.02 8.87
CA LEU A 278 6.84 15.16 9.75
C LEU A 278 6.52 15.42 11.23
N ARG A 279 6.38 16.68 11.63
CA ARG A 279 5.96 17.03 13.01
C ARG A 279 4.55 16.54 13.32
N GLU A 280 3.63 16.65 12.38
CA GLU A 280 2.27 16.13 12.54
C GLU A 280 2.29 14.61 12.69
N TRP A 281 3.11 13.89 11.91
CA TRP A 281 3.27 12.44 12.02
C TRP A 281 3.92 12.02 13.33
N LEU A 282 4.86 12.80 13.86
CA LEU A 282 5.44 12.57 15.19
C LEU A 282 4.36 12.63 16.29
N VAL A 283 3.49 13.65 16.25
CA VAL A 283 2.33 13.75 17.16
C VAL A 283 1.34 12.60 16.91
N ASN A 284 1.11 12.25 15.64
CA ASN A 284 0.22 11.16 15.24
C ASN A 284 0.65 9.82 15.85
N VAL A 285 1.96 9.52 15.83
CA VAL A 285 2.53 8.30 16.41
C VAL A 285 2.60 8.38 17.95
N GLY A 286 2.94 9.55 18.50
CA GLY A 286 3.18 9.71 19.94
C GLY A 286 1.93 9.92 20.81
N SER A 287 0.82 10.40 20.23
CA SER A 287 -0.32 10.88 21.04
C SER A 287 -1.70 10.42 20.58
N ARG A 288 -1.87 10.02 19.32
CA ARG A 288 -3.17 9.50 18.83
C ARG A 288 -3.29 7.99 19.03
N SER A 289 -4.51 7.54 19.32
CA SER A 289 -4.89 6.13 19.28
C SER A 289 -4.73 5.55 17.87
N ALA A 290 -4.72 4.22 17.76
CA ALA A 290 -4.57 3.55 16.47
C ALA A 290 -5.62 4.02 15.43
N LEU A 291 -6.88 4.18 15.87
CA LEU A 291 -7.98 4.57 15.00
C LEU A 291 -7.86 6.01 14.51
N GLU A 292 -7.58 6.95 15.42
CA GLU A 292 -7.33 8.36 15.12
C GLU A 292 -6.13 8.51 14.19
N ARG A 293 -5.06 7.73 14.45
CA ARG A 293 -3.80 7.77 13.70
C ARG A 293 -3.98 7.35 12.25
N LEU A 294 -4.69 6.26 12.02
CA LEU A 294 -5.01 5.78 10.68
C LEU A 294 -5.99 6.73 9.98
N ALA A 295 -7.05 7.19 10.67
CA ALA A 295 -8.00 8.14 10.11
C ALA A 295 -7.31 9.44 9.66
N HIS A 296 -6.35 9.94 10.45
CA HIS A 296 -5.54 11.12 10.12
C HIS A 296 -4.73 10.89 8.85
N LEU A 297 -4.01 9.76 8.76
CA LEU A 297 -3.22 9.40 7.59
C LEU A 297 -4.07 9.36 6.31
N LEU A 298 -5.25 8.75 6.36
CA LEU A 298 -6.17 8.67 5.23
C LEU A 298 -6.71 10.05 4.83
N CYS A 299 -7.04 10.91 5.80
CA CYS A 299 -7.45 12.29 5.54
C CYS A 299 -6.34 13.12 4.87
N GLU A 300 -5.10 13.02 5.37
CA GLU A 300 -3.94 13.70 4.79
C GLU A 300 -3.70 13.28 3.35
N LEU A 301 -3.64 11.96 3.10
CA LEU A 301 -3.42 11.41 1.75
C LEU A 301 -4.50 11.87 0.78
N ARG A 302 -5.78 11.84 1.19
CA ARG A 302 -6.89 12.37 0.38
C ARG A 302 -6.63 13.83 0.00
N VAL A 303 -6.29 14.69 0.96
CA VAL A 303 -6.04 16.11 0.68
C VAL A 303 -4.89 16.31 -0.29
N ARG A 304 -3.76 15.61 -0.07
CA ARG A 304 -2.58 15.72 -0.93
C ARG A 304 -2.85 15.25 -2.35
N LEU A 305 -3.58 14.14 -2.50
CA LEU A 305 -3.96 13.59 -3.82
C LEU A 305 -5.03 14.46 -4.51
N GLN A 306 -5.93 15.11 -3.77
CA GLN A 306 -6.94 16.02 -4.33
C GLN A 306 -6.28 17.21 -5.03
N VAL A 307 -5.23 17.79 -4.44
CA VAL A 307 -4.49 18.94 -5.00
C VAL A 307 -3.94 18.66 -6.40
N VAL A 308 -3.53 17.42 -6.66
CA VAL A 308 -2.95 17.01 -7.95
C VAL A 308 -3.96 16.35 -8.88
N GLY A 309 -5.23 16.27 -8.48
CA GLY A 309 -6.34 15.75 -9.30
C GLY A 309 -6.44 14.23 -9.33
N LEU A 310 -6.02 13.58 -8.24
CA LEU A 310 -6.03 12.12 -8.07
C LEU A 310 -7.13 11.62 -7.11
N VAL A 311 -8.07 12.49 -6.74
CA VAL A 311 -9.26 12.14 -5.97
C VAL A 311 -10.50 12.35 -6.84
N GLU A 312 -11.38 11.36 -6.84
CA GLU A 312 -12.65 11.38 -7.55
C GLU A 312 -13.73 10.80 -6.64
N ASN A 313 -14.82 11.54 -6.39
CA ASN A 313 -15.94 11.10 -5.54
C ASN A 313 -15.50 10.63 -4.14
N ASN A 314 -14.56 11.34 -3.49
CA ASN A 314 -13.92 10.95 -2.23
C ASN A 314 -13.18 9.60 -2.27
N SER A 315 -12.92 9.08 -3.47
CA SER A 315 -12.11 7.89 -3.70
C SER A 315 -10.76 8.25 -4.30
N PHE A 316 -9.75 7.46 -3.98
CA PHE A 316 -8.43 7.52 -4.60
C PHE A 316 -7.74 6.16 -4.49
N ASP A 317 -6.75 5.91 -5.35
CA ASP A 317 -6.00 4.67 -5.22
C ASP A 317 -4.97 4.78 -4.09
N LEU A 318 -5.00 3.78 -3.22
CA LEU A 318 -4.12 3.55 -2.09
C LEU A 318 -3.40 2.20 -2.33
N PRO A 319 -2.37 2.16 -3.22
CA PRO A 319 -1.62 0.95 -3.53
C PRO A 319 -0.65 0.56 -2.39
N LEU A 320 -1.11 0.61 -1.14
CA LEU A 320 -0.31 0.37 0.05
C LEU A 320 -0.75 -0.95 0.70
N THR A 321 0.22 -1.78 1.08
CA THR A 321 -0.06 -2.99 1.85
C THR A 321 -0.39 -2.64 3.30
N GLN A 322 -1.01 -3.57 4.02
CA GLN A 322 -1.20 -3.42 5.46
C GLN A 322 0.15 -3.28 6.18
N GLU A 323 1.19 -4.02 5.76
CA GLU A 323 2.54 -3.87 6.33
C GLU A 323 3.08 -2.44 6.18
N VAL A 324 2.92 -1.82 5.01
CA VAL A 324 3.33 -0.43 4.78
C VAL A 324 2.55 0.53 5.68
N LEU A 325 1.24 0.35 5.80
CA LEU A 325 0.41 1.16 6.69
C LEU A 325 0.79 0.94 8.16
N ALA A 326 1.20 -0.27 8.55
CA ALA A 326 1.61 -0.63 9.90
C ALA A 326 2.95 0.05 10.25
N ASP A 327 3.94 -0.05 9.35
CA ASP A 327 5.24 0.64 9.45
C ASP A 327 5.10 2.16 9.47
N THR A 328 4.06 2.70 8.85
CA THR A 328 3.78 4.14 8.85
C THR A 328 3.13 4.57 10.15
N THR A 329 2.13 3.82 10.58
CA THR A 329 1.37 4.13 11.78
C THR A 329 2.06 3.63 13.05
N GLY A 330 3.19 2.93 12.98
CA GLY A 330 3.83 2.34 14.17
C GLY A 330 2.92 1.33 14.89
N LEU A 331 2.09 0.61 14.14
CA LEU A 331 1.20 -0.44 14.63
C LEU A 331 1.76 -1.81 14.23
N SER A 332 1.34 -2.87 14.93
CA SER A 332 1.54 -4.22 14.39
C SER A 332 0.54 -4.49 13.27
N ASN A 333 0.83 -5.44 12.37
CA ASN A 333 -0.08 -5.85 11.30
C ASN A 333 -1.46 -6.26 11.85
N VAL A 334 -1.50 -7.03 12.93
CA VAL A 334 -2.74 -7.46 13.60
C VAL A 334 -3.53 -6.26 14.15
N HIS A 335 -2.85 -5.29 14.78
CA HIS A 335 -3.53 -4.10 15.30
C HIS A 335 -4.03 -3.22 14.15
N LEU A 336 -3.24 -3.01 13.10
CA LEU A 336 -3.67 -2.27 11.93
C LEU A 336 -4.90 -2.91 11.29
N ASN A 337 -4.90 -4.22 11.11
CA ASN A 337 -6.03 -4.95 10.52
C ASN A 337 -7.33 -4.69 11.30
N ARG A 338 -7.29 -4.86 12.64
CA ARG A 338 -8.41 -4.52 13.53
C ARG A 338 -8.83 -3.06 13.42
N THR A 339 -7.89 -2.15 13.24
CA THR A 339 -8.14 -0.72 13.09
C THR A 339 -8.87 -0.41 11.77
N LEU A 340 -8.44 -1.03 10.66
CA LEU A 340 -9.11 -0.94 9.36
C LEU A 340 -10.53 -1.51 9.41
N GLN A 341 -10.70 -2.67 10.05
CA GLN A 341 -12.01 -3.28 10.28
C GLN A 341 -12.94 -2.36 11.07
N GLU A 342 -12.43 -1.72 12.12
CA GLU A 342 -13.21 -0.78 12.92
C GLU A 342 -13.65 0.46 12.13
N LEU A 343 -12.78 1.05 11.31
CA LEU A 343 -13.16 2.16 10.41
C LEU A 343 -14.25 1.74 9.41
N ARG A 344 -14.17 0.51 8.87
CA ARG A 344 -15.20 -0.07 7.98
C ARG A 344 -16.51 -0.33 8.72
N ARG A 345 -16.45 -0.91 9.92
CA ARG A 345 -17.63 -1.20 10.77
C ARG A 345 -18.38 0.06 11.15
N ARG A 346 -17.67 1.18 11.36
CA ARG A 346 -18.25 2.51 11.58
C ARG A 346 -18.79 3.17 10.32
N GLY A 347 -18.65 2.54 9.15
CA GLY A 347 -19.09 3.10 7.87
C GLY A 347 -18.30 4.34 7.45
N LEU A 348 -17.06 4.52 7.92
CA LEU A 348 -16.25 5.70 7.61
C LEU A 348 -15.47 5.54 6.30
N ILE A 349 -15.05 4.32 6.00
CA ILE A 349 -14.27 4.00 4.80
C ILE A 349 -14.76 2.71 4.15
N GLU A 350 -14.52 2.62 2.86
CA GLU A 350 -14.52 1.39 2.10
C GLU A 350 -13.17 1.24 1.41
N LEU A 351 -12.57 0.06 1.47
CA LEU A 351 -11.31 -0.23 0.80
C LEU A 351 -11.48 -1.54 0.05
N ARG A 352 -11.58 -1.45 -1.28
CA ARG A 352 -11.67 -2.59 -2.20
C ARG A 352 -10.47 -2.59 -3.12
N TYR A 353 -9.79 -3.72 -3.23
CA TYR A 353 -8.53 -3.84 -3.97
C TYR A 353 -7.50 -2.81 -3.49
N ARG A 354 -7.26 -1.78 -4.29
CA ARG A 354 -6.34 -0.66 -4.02
C ARG A 354 -7.06 0.68 -4.06
N ARG A 355 -8.40 0.72 -4.04
CA ARG A 355 -9.15 1.97 -4.06
C ARG A 355 -9.80 2.19 -2.70
N LEU A 356 -9.39 3.26 -2.04
CA LEU A 356 -10.01 3.73 -0.82
C LEU A 356 -11.12 4.71 -1.19
N THR A 357 -12.31 4.52 -0.63
CA THR A 357 -13.41 5.48 -0.66
C THR A 357 -13.69 5.93 0.76
N ILE A 358 -13.69 7.24 0.99
CA ILE A 358 -14.11 7.82 2.26
C ILE A 358 -15.62 8.06 2.18
N LEU A 359 -16.37 7.30 2.97
CA LEU A 359 -17.84 7.29 2.98
C LEU A 359 -18.42 8.45 3.78
N ASP A 360 -17.79 8.78 4.92
CA ASP A 360 -18.17 9.91 5.78
C ASP A 360 -16.92 10.74 6.12
N LEU A 361 -16.61 11.69 5.23
CA LEU A 361 -15.45 12.58 5.39
C LEU A 361 -15.56 13.47 6.64
N PRO A 362 -16.70 14.12 6.95
CA PRO A 362 -16.86 14.89 8.18
C PRO A 362 -16.56 14.07 9.43
N CYS A 363 -17.13 12.88 9.56
CA CYS A 363 -16.92 12.02 10.73
C CYS A 363 -15.48 11.50 10.80
N LEU A 364 -14.88 11.12 9.67
CA LEU A 364 -13.48 10.69 9.62
C LEU A 364 -12.51 11.81 10.04
N LYS A 365 -12.76 13.05 9.58
CA LYS A 365 -11.97 14.23 10.00
C LYS A 365 -12.14 14.53 11.48
N ALA A 366 -13.37 14.45 12.01
CA ALA A 366 -13.65 14.67 13.42
C ALA A 366 -12.96 13.63 14.30
N LEU A 367 -13.03 12.34 13.92
CA LEU A 367 -12.33 11.25 14.57
C LEU A 367 -10.81 11.48 14.57
N ALA A 368 -10.24 11.93 13.47
CA ALA A 368 -8.80 12.18 13.36
C ALA A 368 -8.33 13.50 14.01
N GLU A 369 -9.26 14.34 14.48
CA GLU A 369 -9.03 15.76 14.78
C GLU A 369 -8.28 16.48 13.63
N PHE A 370 -8.54 16.07 12.39
CA PHE A 370 -7.72 16.42 11.24
C PHE A 370 -7.93 17.88 10.82
N LYS A 371 -6.82 18.62 10.74
CA LYS A 371 -6.77 20.02 10.29
C LYS A 371 -5.67 20.19 9.24
N ALA A 372 -6.03 20.48 8.00
CA ALA A 372 -5.10 20.51 6.86
C ALA A 372 -4.14 21.73 6.84
N ASN A 373 -4.14 22.57 7.88
CA ASN A 373 -3.43 23.86 7.90
C ASN A 373 -1.91 23.70 7.68
N TYR A 374 -1.33 22.62 8.21
CA TYR A 374 0.11 22.32 8.10
C TYR A 374 0.53 21.98 6.66
N LEU A 375 -0.42 21.68 5.77
CA LEU A 375 -0.15 21.42 4.35
C LEU A 375 -0.02 22.71 3.53
N HIS A 376 -0.40 23.87 4.08
CA HIS A 376 -0.27 25.19 3.43
C HIS A 376 -0.84 25.29 1.99
N LEU A 377 -1.91 24.55 1.70
CA LEU A 377 -2.52 24.43 0.36
C LEU A 377 -3.51 25.56 0.00
N GLY A 378 -3.65 26.59 0.84
CA GLY A 378 -4.61 27.68 0.68
C GLY A 378 -6.09 27.23 0.73
N GLU A 379 -7.00 28.06 0.19
CA GLU A 379 -8.46 27.79 0.19
C GLU A 379 -8.89 26.62 -0.73
N ARG A 380 -7.98 26.01 -1.50
CA ARG A 380 -8.26 24.92 -2.45
C ARG A 380 -8.78 23.62 -1.80
N VAL A 381 -8.63 23.48 -0.48
CA VAL A 381 -9.01 22.28 0.29
C VAL A 381 -10.35 22.46 1.01
N ALA A 382 -10.94 23.67 0.98
CA ALA A 382 -12.20 23.97 1.66
C ALA A 382 -13.46 23.50 0.90
N ALA A 383 -13.30 22.93 -0.30
CA ALA A 383 -14.38 22.43 -1.16
C ALA A 383 -14.46 20.89 -1.17
#